data_AF-A0A0X3BPZ5-F1
#
_entry.id   AF-A0A0X3BPZ5-F1
#
_cell.length_a   1.000
_cell.length_b   1.000
_cell.length_c   1.000
_cell.angle_alpha   90.00
_cell.angle_beta   90.00
_cell.angle_gamma   90.00
#
_symmetry.space_group_name_H-M   'P 1'
#
loop_
_entity.id
_entity.type
_entity.pdbx_description
1 polymer ?
#
loop_
_entity_poly.entity_id
_entity_poly.type
_entity_poly.pdbx_seq_one_letter_code
_entity_poly.pdbx_strand_id
1 'polypeptide(L)'
;MIQKYSEFAFPSLYVNFLDYVMRIKPKYRFDHALYSEWIENYVSIASKYPWEKTGVKITQGMLKRSPEKVAAVIVEKVRRDIFGDKTQTSMNPVDCWYNTNPELREVFETYLRKHIHILNEHPELLYPIFCEGTR
;
A
#
# COMPACT_ATOMS: atom_id res chain seq x y z
N MET A 1 10.04 -32.05 13.44
CA MET A 1 9.25 -30.85 13.06
C MET A 1 10.24 -29.73 12.82
N ILE A 2 10.43 -29.28 11.57
CA ILE A 2 11.40 -28.21 11.26
C ILE A 2 10.68 -26.87 11.45
N GLN A 3 11.03 -26.12 12.50
CA GLN A 3 10.58 -24.73 12.67
C GLN A 3 11.21 -23.88 11.56
N LYS A 4 10.38 -23.31 10.69
CA LYS A 4 10.79 -22.30 9.72
C LYS A 4 10.77 -20.94 10.42
N TYR A 5 11.94 -20.42 10.75
CA TYR A 5 12.08 -19.04 11.18
C TYR A 5 12.18 -18.16 9.92
N SER A 6 11.28 -17.20 9.79
CA SER A 6 11.40 -16.13 8.80
C SER A 6 11.69 -14.84 9.56
N GLU A 7 12.84 -14.23 9.30
CA GLU A 7 13.11 -12.88 9.77
C GLU A 7 12.48 -11.88 8.80
N PHE A 8 11.61 -11.02 9.33
CA PHE A 8 11.01 -9.94 8.56
C PHE A 8 11.94 -8.73 8.60
N ALA A 9 12.48 -8.35 7.45
CA ALA A 9 13.26 -7.12 7.29
C ALA A 9 12.64 -6.27 6.19
N PHE A 10 12.07 -5.12 6.55
CA PHE A 10 11.62 -4.12 5.59
C PHE A 10 12.49 -2.86 5.78
N PRO A 11 13.39 -2.52 4.84
CA PRO A 11 14.38 -1.46 5.03
C PRO A 11 13.81 -0.09 5.41
N SER A 12 12.58 0.20 5.00
CA SER A 12 11.87 1.44 5.31
C SER A 12 11.36 1.53 6.76
N LEU A 13 11.37 0.44 7.53
CA LEU A 13 10.98 0.41 8.94
C LEU A 13 12.16 0.62 9.90
N TYR A 14 13.36 0.88 9.38
CA TYR A 14 14.50 1.18 10.23
C TYR A 14 14.28 2.49 11.00
N VAL A 15 14.40 2.47 12.32
CA VAL A 15 13.99 3.57 13.21
C VAL A 15 14.64 4.91 12.82
N ASN A 16 15.94 4.90 12.57
CA ASN A 16 16.68 6.12 12.19
C ASN A 16 16.23 6.66 10.82
N PHE A 17 15.86 5.78 9.90
CA PHE A 17 15.35 6.18 8.59
C PHE A 17 13.95 6.79 8.73
N LEU A 18 13.08 6.15 9.50
CA LEU A 18 11.72 6.65 9.72
C LEU A 18 11.73 8.00 10.43
N ASP A 19 12.54 8.18 11.48
CA ASP A 19 12.70 9.47 12.17
C ASP A 19 13.15 10.57 11.21
N TYR A 20 14.14 10.29 10.37
CA TYR A 20 14.62 11.24 9.38
C TYR A 20 13.52 11.62 8.38
N VAL A 21 12.84 10.64 7.79
CA VAL A 21 11.76 10.90 6.83
C VAL A 21 10.63 11.69 7.48
N MET A 22 10.29 11.40 8.74
CA MET A 22 9.22 12.12 9.45
C MET A 22 9.54 13.59 9.73
N ARG A 23 10.82 13.97 9.82
CA ARG A 23 11.26 15.38 9.94
C ARG A 23 11.11 16.17 8.64
N ILE A 24 11.00 15.50 7.49
CA ILE A 24 10.81 16.15 6.20
C ILE A 24 9.39 16.76 6.16
N LYS A 25 9.28 18.04 5.76
CA LYS A 25 7.97 18.72 5.65
C LYS A 25 7.02 17.93 4.73
N PRO A 26 5.73 17.74 5.10
CA PRO A 26 4.78 16.92 4.35
C PRO A 26 4.71 17.23 2.85
N LYS A 27 4.80 18.51 2.48
CA LYS A 27 4.79 18.95 1.08
C LYS A 27 5.86 18.31 0.19
N TYR A 28 6.99 17.89 0.76
CA TYR A 28 8.07 17.22 0.02
C TYR A 28 7.91 15.69 0.00
N ARG A 29 7.13 15.12 0.92
CA ARG A 29 6.87 13.67 0.99
C ARG A 29 5.63 13.25 0.20
N PHE A 30 4.81 14.23 -0.18
CA PHE A 30 3.60 14.00 -0.96
C PHE A 30 3.90 13.26 -2.27
N ASP A 31 3.04 12.29 -2.58
CA ASP A 31 3.07 11.47 -3.81
C ASP A 31 4.43 10.82 -4.11
N HIS A 32 5.25 10.59 -3.09
CA HIS A 32 6.58 10.02 -3.26
C HIS A 32 7.49 10.80 -4.24
N ALA A 33 7.24 12.10 -4.44
CA ALA A 33 7.99 12.92 -5.41
C ALA A 33 9.50 12.95 -5.08
N LEU A 34 9.82 13.29 -3.82
CA LEU A 34 11.21 13.28 -3.34
C LEU A 34 11.86 11.89 -3.42
N TYR A 35 11.09 10.83 -3.25
CA TYR A 35 11.60 9.45 -3.33
C TYR A 35 11.93 9.06 -4.77
N SER A 36 11.07 9.46 -5.72
CA SER A 36 11.31 9.26 -7.16
C SER A 36 12.54 10.03 -7.63
N GLU A 37 12.66 11.30 -7.24
CA GLU A 37 13.82 12.15 -7.54
C GLU A 37 15.11 11.58 -6.93
N TRP A 38 15.05 11.08 -5.70
CA TRP A 38 16.20 10.47 -5.04
C TRP A 38 16.67 9.20 -5.76
N ILE A 39 15.74 8.33 -6.15
CA ILE A 39 16.07 7.11 -6.90
C ILE A 39 16.71 7.45 -8.25
N GLU A 40 16.16 8.43 -8.97
CA GLU A 40 16.67 8.80 -10.28
C GLU A 40 18.09 9.38 -10.21
N ASN A 41 18.34 10.28 -9.25
CA ASN A 41 19.60 11.02 -9.15
C ASN A 41 20.70 10.28 -8.38
N TYR A 42 20.36 9.52 -7.35
CA TYR A 42 21.34 8.93 -6.43
C TYR A 42 21.39 7.40 -6.47
N VAL A 43 20.34 6.75 -7.01
CA VAL A 43 20.24 5.29 -7.09
C VAL A 43 19.90 4.86 -8.52
N SER A 44 20.67 5.36 -9.49
CA SER A 44 20.43 5.18 -10.92
C SER A 44 20.36 3.71 -11.37
N ILE A 45 20.90 2.77 -10.59
CA ILE A 45 20.72 1.34 -10.82
C ILE A 45 19.29 0.88 -10.57
N ALA A 46 18.66 1.33 -9.48
CA ALA A 46 17.29 0.97 -9.13
C ALA A 46 16.28 1.56 -10.12
N SER A 47 16.59 2.74 -10.68
CA SER A 47 15.75 3.44 -11.65
C SER A 47 15.59 2.69 -12.99
N LYS A 48 16.42 1.68 -13.26
CA LYS A 48 16.37 0.83 -14.45
C LYS A 48 15.30 -0.27 -14.37
N TYR A 49 14.84 -0.61 -13.17
CA TYR A 49 13.87 -1.68 -12.95
C TYR A 49 12.42 -1.15 -13.02
N PRO A 50 11.46 -1.96 -13.49
CA PRO A 50 10.04 -1.62 -13.39
C PRO A 50 9.62 -1.49 -11.92
N TRP A 51 8.83 -0.47 -11.63
CA TRP A 51 8.24 -0.30 -10.30
C TRP A 51 7.07 -1.25 -10.13
N GLU A 52 7.11 -2.10 -9.10
CA GLU A 52 6.08 -3.10 -8.77
C GLU A 52 4.64 -2.58 -8.90
N LYS A 53 4.37 -1.38 -8.35
CA LYS A 53 3.01 -0.79 -8.36
C LYS A 53 2.48 -0.46 -9.76
N THR A 54 3.37 -0.12 -10.69
CA THR A 54 2.97 0.46 -11.98
C THR A 54 3.42 -0.36 -13.19
N GLY A 55 4.30 -1.35 -13.00
CA GLY A 55 4.93 -2.12 -14.07
C GLY A 55 5.83 -1.29 -15.00
N VAL A 56 6.07 0.00 -14.69
CA VAL A 56 6.89 0.91 -15.50
C VAL A 56 8.05 1.48 -14.69
N LYS A 57 9.12 1.92 -15.36
CA LYS A 57 10.28 2.52 -14.70
C LYS A 57 9.90 3.85 -14.05
N ILE A 58 10.49 4.14 -12.90
CA ILE A 58 10.27 5.40 -12.15
C ILE A 58 10.66 6.63 -12.99
N THR A 59 11.71 6.50 -13.82
CA THR A 59 12.21 7.56 -14.72
C THR A 59 11.34 7.79 -15.96
N GLN A 60 10.38 6.90 -16.23
CA GLN A 60 9.48 7.03 -17.37
C GLN A 60 8.32 7.93 -16.95
N GLY A 61 8.54 9.26 -17.04
CA GLY A 61 7.52 10.27 -16.76
C GLY A 61 6.19 9.97 -17.47
N MET A 62 5.07 10.41 -16.91
CA MET A 62 3.71 10.09 -17.40
C MET A 62 3.53 10.29 -18.92
N LEU A 63 4.19 11.31 -19.48
CA LEU A 63 4.12 11.68 -20.90
C LEU A 63 4.96 10.77 -21.83
N LYS A 64 5.95 10.05 -21.31
CA LYS A 64 6.79 9.09 -22.06
C LYS A 64 6.30 7.64 -21.96
N ARG A 65 5.12 7.43 -21.36
CA ARG A 65 4.50 6.10 -21.31
C ARG A 65 3.97 5.78 -22.71
N SER A 66 4.36 4.62 -23.27
CA SER A 66 3.80 4.21 -24.54
C SER A 66 2.29 3.99 -24.39
N PRO A 67 1.46 4.43 -25.35
CA PRO A 67 0.01 4.27 -25.28
C PRO A 67 -0.40 2.81 -25.02
N GLU A 68 0.35 1.86 -25.58
CA GLU A 68 0.17 0.43 -25.41
C GLU A 68 0.36 -0.04 -23.96
N LYS A 69 1.34 0.50 -23.23
CA LYS A 69 1.56 0.15 -21.82
C LYS A 69 0.49 0.75 -20.92
N VAL A 70 0.04 1.97 -21.22
CA VAL A 70 -1.07 2.60 -20.51
C VAL A 70 -2.36 1.80 -20.74
N ALA A 71 -2.62 1.43 -21.99
CA ALA A 71 -3.76 0.58 -22.35
C ALA A 71 -3.68 -0.79 -21.65
N ALA A 72 -2.51 -1.42 -21.59
CA ALA A 72 -2.33 -2.70 -20.89
C ALA A 72 -2.65 -2.59 -19.39
N VAL A 73 -2.16 -1.54 -18.69
CA VAL A 73 -2.46 -1.31 -17.27
C VAL A 73 -3.96 -1.05 -17.05
N ILE A 74 -4.60 -0.30 -17.94
CA ILE A 74 -6.05 -0.05 -17.88
C ILE A 74 -6.83 -1.35 -18.11
N VAL A 75 -6.46 -2.14 -19.12
CA VAL A 75 -7.10 -3.43 -19.43
C VAL A 75 -6.92 -4.42 -18.30
N GLU A 76 -5.74 -4.49 -17.69
CA GLU A 76 -5.48 -5.36 -16.54
C GLU A 76 -6.30 -4.94 -15.32
N LYS A 77 -6.40 -3.63 -15.05
CA LYS A 77 -7.23 -3.09 -13.98
C LYS A 77 -8.72 -3.40 -14.21
N VAL A 78 -9.23 -3.14 -15.42
CA VAL A 78 -10.62 -3.45 -15.80
C VAL A 78 -10.88 -4.96 -15.72
N ARG A 79 -9.94 -5.79 -16.17
CA ARG A 79 -10.05 -7.24 -16.09
C ARG A 79 -10.10 -7.70 -14.63
N ARG A 80 -9.27 -7.16 -13.75
CA ARG A 80 -9.33 -7.46 -12.30
C ARG A 80 -10.67 -7.04 -11.69
N ASP A 81 -11.13 -5.84 -11.99
CA ASP A 81 -12.36 -5.28 -11.43
C ASP A 81 -13.60 -6.07 -11.91
N ILE A 82 -13.61 -6.54 -13.16
CA ILE A 82 -14.73 -7.30 -13.76
C ILE A 82 -14.68 -8.80 -13.42
N PHE A 83 -13.51 -9.44 -13.55
CA PHE A 83 -13.39 -10.91 -13.38
C PHE A 83 -13.14 -11.31 -11.93
N GLY A 84 -13.08 -10.36 -10.99
CA GLY A 84 -12.94 -10.64 -9.57
C GLY A 84 -11.61 -11.30 -9.21
N ASP A 85 -10.61 -11.22 -10.09
CA ASP A 85 -9.26 -11.70 -9.83
C ASP A 85 -8.58 -10.74 -8.84
N LYS A 86 -8.94 -10.91 -7.57
CA LYS A 86 -8.34 -10.24 -6.42
C LYS A 86 -7.01 -10.91 -6.07
N THR A 87 -6.18 -11.22 -7.06
CA THR A 87 -4.77 -11.52 -6.83
C THR A 87 -4.23 -10.40 -5.94
N GLN A 88 -3.75 -10.78 -4.76
CA GLN A 88 -3.31 -9.85 -3.73
C GLN A 88 -2.08 -9.12 -4.26
N THR A 89 -2.33 -7.97 -4.87
CA THR A 89 -1.31 -6.97 -5.21
C THR A 89 -0.88 -6.17 -3.98
N SER A 90 -1.52 -6.42 -2.82
CA SER A 90 -1.09 -5.89 -1.55
C SER A 90 -0.01 -6.78 -0.95
N MET A 91 1.14 -6.18 -0.64
CA MET A 91 2.18 -6.80 0.20
C MET A 91 1.68 -7.10 1.62
N ASN A 92 0.50 -6.59 2.00
CA ASN A 92 -0.18 -6.91 3.24
C ASN A 92 -1.57 -7.51 2.94
N PRO A 93 -1.73 -8.83 3.04
CA PRO A 93 -2.93 -9.55 2.61
C PRO A 93 -4.10 -9.49 3.60
N VAL A 94 -4.27 -8.37 4.33
CA VAL A 94 -5.27 -8.19 5.41
C VAL A 94 -6.66 -8.61 4.95
N ASP A 95 -7.10 -8.19 3.76
CA ASP A 95 -8.44 -8.49 3.26
C ASP A 95 -8.68 -9.99 3.13
N CYS A 96 -7.72 -10.78 2.61
CA CYS A 96 -7.97 -12.21 2.52
C CYS A 96 -7.88 -12.87 3.89
N TRP A 97 -6.99 -12.44 4.79
CA TRP A 97 -6.97 -12.95 6.15
C TRP A 97 -8.29 -12.69 6.88
N TYR A 98 -8.80 -11.46 6.79
CA TYR A 98 -10.07 -11.07 7.41
C TYR A 98 -11.25 -11.85 6.82
N ASN A 99 -11.26 -12.09 5.50
CA ASN A 99 -12.35 -12.82 4.83
C ASN A 99 -12.27 -14.35 4.98
N THR A 100 -11.07 -14.92 5.15
CA THR A 100 -10.86 -16.39 5.14
C THR A 100 -10.55 -16.98 6.51
N ASN A 101 -10.19 -16.16 7.51
CA ASN A 101 -9.92 -16.59 8.88
C ASN A 101 -10.95 -16.00 9.86
N PRO A 102 -12.04 -16.73 10.19
CA PRO A 102 -13.09 -16.25 11.08
C PRO A 102 -12.60 -15.93 12.49
N GLU A 103 -11.63 -16.67 13.02
CA GLU A 103 -11.08 -16.44 14.36
C GLU A 103 -10.34 -15.11 14.41
N LEU A 104 -9.47 -14.85 13.44
CA LEU A 104 -8.74 -13.59 13.34
C LEU A 104 -9.71 -12.42 13.18
N ARG A 105 -10.71 -12.56 12.32
CA ARG A 105 -11.77 -11.55 12.14
C ARG A 105 -12.46 -11.23 13.45
N GLU A 106 -12.83 -12.25 14.24
CA GLU A 106 -13.52 -12.04 15.52
C GLU A 106 -12.64 -11.29 16.53
N VAL A 107 -11.32 -11.53 16.52
CA VAL A 107 -10.36 -10.77 17.34
C VAL A 107 -10.38 -9.29 16.98
N PHE A 108 -10.29 -8.96 15.69
CA PHE A 108 -10.33 -7.56 15.22
C PHE A 108 -11.66 -6.89 15.56
N GLU A 109 -12.76 -7.56 15.25
CA GLU A 109 -14.12 -7.07 15.46
C GLU A 109 -14.44 -6.82 16.94
N THR A 110 -14.03 -7.76 17.81
CA THR A 110 -14.18 -7.61 19.26
C THR A 110 -13.36 -6.44 19.80
N TYR A 111 -12.11 -6.30 19.35
CA TYR A 111 -11.26 -5.18 19.75
C TYR A 111 -11.87 -3.84 19.32
N LEU A 112 -12.33 -3.74 18.07
CA LEU A 112 -12.95 -2.52 17.54
C LEU A 112 -14.22 -2.18 18.33
N ARG A 113 -15.17 -3.12 18.47
CA ARG A 113 -16.40 -2.90 19.24
C ARG A 113 -16.14 -2.43 20.67
N LYS A 114 -15.14 -3.01 21.33
CA LYS A 114 -14.78 -2.66 22.70
C LYS A 114 -14.25 -1.23 22.83
N HIS A 115 -13.54 -0.71 21.83
CA HIS A 115 -12.79 0.55 21.94
C HIS A 115 -13.30 1.67 21.01
N ILE A 116 -14.29 1.42 20.16
CA ILE A 116 -14.81 2.42 19.20
C ILE A 116 -15.27 3.72 19.90
N HIS A 117 -15.74 3.62 21.14
CA HIS A 117 -16.17 4.77 21.94
C HIS A 117 -15.08 5.81 22.20
N ILE A 118 -13.79 5.45 22.10
CA ILE A 118 -12.66 6.38 22.20
C ILE A 118 -12.75 7.46 21.11
N LEU A 119 -13.33 7.13 19.96
CA LEU A 119 -13.50 8.05 18.84
C LEU A 119 -14.72 8.97 18.98
N ASN A 120 -15.51 8.87 20.06
CA ASN A 120 -16.67 9.75 20.26
C ASN A 120 -16.29 11.23 20.39
N GLU A 121 -15.07 11.52 20.85
CA GLU A 121 -14.51 12.88 20.90
C GLU A 121 -14.06 13.41 19.53
N HIS A 122 -13.97 12.52 18.53
CA HIS A 122 -13.50 12.78 17.17
C HIS A 122 -14.47 12.19 16.12
N PRO A 123 -15.72 12.69 16.05
CA PRO A 123 -16.76 12.14 15.19
C PRO A 123 -16.40 12.12 13.70
N GLU A 124 -15.50 12.99 13.25
CA GLU A 124 -14.94 13.01 11.90
C GLU A 124 -14.23 11.69 11.52
N LEU A 125 -13.75 10.94 12.52
CA LEU A 125 -13.08 9.65 12.33
C LEU A 125 -14.06 8.46 12.28
N LEU A 126 -15.31 8.65 12.72
CA LEU A 126 -16.33 7.60 12.71
C LEU A 126 -16.98 7.43 11.32
N TYR A 127 -17.06 8.52 10.56
CA TYR A 127 -17.74 8.56 9.25
C TYR A 127 -17.21 7.51 8.24
N PRO A 128 -15.90 7.29 8.07
CA PRO A 128 -15.38 6.28 7.16
C PRO A 128 -15.67 4.83 7.61
N ILE A 129 -15.77 4.59 8.92
CA ILE A 129 -15.89 3.23 9.49
C ILE A 129 -17.26 2.62 9.23
N PHE A 130 -18.32 3.44 9.26
CA PHE A 130 -19.71 2.95 9.14
C PHE A 130 -20.33 3.11 7.75
N CYS A 131 -19.68 3.86 6.84
CA CYS A 131 -20.24 4.15 5.51
C CYS A 131 -19.63 3.33 4.36
N GLU A 132 -18.52 2.60 4.56
CA GLU A 132 -17.93 1.73 3.52
C GLU A 132 -18.49 0.29 3.49
N GLY A 133 -19.60 0.02 4.18
CA GLY A 133 -20.31 -1.28 4.15
C GLY A 133 -21.24 -1.49 2.94
N THR A 134 -21.27 -0.57 1.98
CA THR A 134 -22.08 -0.66 0.74
C THR A 134 -21.23 -0.41 -0.50
N ARG A 135 -20.27 -1.30 -0.79
CA ARG A 135 -19.77 -1.57 -2.15
C ARG A 135 -19.35 -3.02 -2.30
#